data_AF-A0A2A2RB07-F1
#
_entry.id   AF-A0A2A2RB07-F1
#
_cell.length_a   1.000
_cell.length_b   1.000
_cell.length_c   1.000
_cell.angle_alpha   90.00
_cell.angle_beta   90.00
_cell.angle_gamma   90.00
#
_symmetry.space_group_name_H-M   'P 1'
#
loop_
_entity.id
_entity.type
_entity.pdbx_description
1 polymer ?
#
loop_
_entity_poly.entity_id
_entity_poly.type
_entity_poly.pdbx_seq_one_letter_code
_entity_poly.pdbx_strand_id
1 'polypeptide(L)'
;MQSPDRLPPHAPEYEAIFIGCLLNGEAETLNAALAEASEEMFYDHRNATVFRCVARLVSDGRPISLITVRQQLADDGALESAGGIAHLSACLDNCPSASLWFHYLEGIREKHTRRRLGAVCAAIGAEIYGTTVSGGRKVRRVALEK
;
A
#
# COMPACT_ATOMS: atom_id res chain seq x y z
N MET A 1 -21.02 0.69 19.42
CA MET A 1 -21.25 1.17 18.04
C MET A 1 -19.98 1.87 17.58
N GLN A 2 -19.29 1.34 16.56
CA GLN A 2 -18.19 2.07 15.92
C GLN A 2 -18.77 3.31 15.25
N SER A 3 -18.23 4.48 15.59
CA SER A 3 -18.60 5.73 14.94
C SER A 3 -18.16 5.68 13.46
N PRO A 4 -19.05 5.92 12.48
CA PRO A 4 -18.76 5.78 11.05
C PRO A 4 -17.74 6.79 10.49
N ASP A 5 -17.28 7.76 11.28
CA ASP A 5 -16.42 8.88 10.83
C ASP A 5 -14.92 8.70 11.09
N ARG A 6 -14.46 7.53 11.55
CA ARG A 6 -13.02 7.32 11.79
C ARG A 6 -12.38 6.57 10.63
N LEU A 7 -11.51 7.27 9.90
CA LEU A 7 -10.65 6.66 8.88
C LEU A 7 -9.95 5.40 9.44
N PRO A 8 -9.78 4.34 8.64
CA PRO A 8 -9.00 3.17 9.03
C PRO A 8 -7.62 3.56 9.55
N PRO A 9 -6.99 2.78 10.45
CA PRO A 9 -5.64 3.09 10.94
C PRO A 9 -4.64 3.30 9.80
N HIS A 10 -3.97 4.45 9.79
CA HIS A 10 -3.00 4.88 8.78
C HIS A 10 -1.94 5.81 9.38
N ALA A 11 -0.81 5.99 8.69
CA ALA A 11 0.30 6.84 9.11
C ALA A 11 0.90 7.57 7.88
N PRO A 12 0.22 8.60 7.35
CA PRO A 12 0.54 9.17 6.04
C PRO A 12 1.93 9.82 6.01
N GLU A 13 2.35 10.44 7.12
CA GLU A 13 3.68 11.01 7.29
C GLU A 13 4.77 9.92 7.22
N TYR A 14 4.56 8.79 7.90
CA TYR A 14 5.52 7.69 7.90
C TYR A 14 5.61 7.03 6.53
N GLU A 15 4.47 6.85 5.85
CA GLU A 15 4.43 6.32 4.49
C GLU A 15 5.21 7.20 3.51
N ALA A 16 4.99 8.52 3.55
CA ALA A 16 5.71 9.46 2.68
C ALA A 16 7.22 9.48 2.97
N ILE A 17 7.61 9.50 4.25
CA ILE A 17 9.03 9.48 4.63
C ILE A 17 9.69 8.16 4.23
N PHE A 18 9.02 7.01 4.42
CA PHE A 18 9.53 5.71 3.99
C PHE A 18 9.76 5.67 2.47
N ILE A 19 8.84 6.20 1.67
CA ILE A 19 9.06 6.35 0.22
C ILE A 19 10.28 7.22 -0.06
N GLY A 20 10.46 8.33 0.65
CA GLY A 20 11.67 9.15 0.55
C GLY A 20 12.95 8.38 0.88
N CYS A 21 12.93 7.54 1.93
CA CYS A 21 14.06 6.67 2.28
C CYS A 21 14.40 5.72 1.14
N LEU A 22 13.40 5.15 0.45
CA LEU A 22 13.63 4.29 -0.71
C LEU A 22 14.20 5.08 -1.90
N LEU A 23 13.68 6.28 -2.18
CA LEU A 23 14.15 7.12 -3.29
C LEU A 23 15.61 7.59 -3.11
N ASN A 24 16.09 7.68 -1.87
CA ASN A 24 17.46 8.06 -1.50
C ASN A 24 18.31 6.87 -1.01
N GLY A 25 17.80 5.65 -1.14
CA GLY A 25 18.42 4.44 -0.58
C GLY A 25 19.49 3.86 -1.48
N GLU A 26 20.60 3.44 -0.88
CA GLU A 26 21.59 2.60 -1.55
C GLU A 26 21.09 1.15 -1.67
N ALA A 27 21.77 0.34 -2.49
CA ALA A 27 21.36 -1.03 -2.81
C ALA A 27 21.11 -1.90 -1.56
N GLU A 28 21.98 -1.82 -0.54
CA GLU A 28 21.82 -2.58 0.71
C GLU A 28 20.55 -2.18 1.46
N THR A 29 20.31 -0.87 1.59
CA THR A 29 19.11 -0.31 2.25
C THR A 29 17.85 -0.70 1.49
N LEU A 30 17.86 -0.59 0.16
CA LEU A 30 16.74 -0.97 -0.70
C LEU A 30 16.40 -2.45 -0.55
N ASN A 31 17.40 -3.32 -0.61
CA ASN A 31 17.20 -4.77 -0.48
C ASN A 31 16.63 -5.14 0.89
N ALA A 32 17.15 -4.54 1.98
CA ALA A 32 16.64 -4.78 3.32
C ALA A 32 15.19 -4.28 3.49
N ALA A 33 14.90 -3.06 3.04
CA ALA A 33 13.56 -2.48 3.15
C ALA A 33 12.52 -3.24 2.31
N LEU A 34 12.87 -3.64 1.08
CA LEU A 34 11.98 -4.38 0.18
C LEU A 34 11.75 -5.83 0.63
N ALA A 35 12.66 -6.43 1.39
CA ALA A 35 12.45 -7.75 2.00
C ALA A 35 11.40 -7.73 3.12
N GLU A 36 11.19 -6.57 3.74
CA GLU A 36 10.34 -6.40 4.93
C GLU A 36 9.02 -5.67 4.67
N ALA A 37 8.91 -4.98 3.54
CA ALA A 37 7.75 -4.19 3.16
C ALA A 37 6.97 -4.85 2.02
N SER A 38 5.67 -4.58 1.96
CA SER A 38 4.80 -4.99 0.85
C SER A 38 3.84 -3.85 0.49
N GLU A 39 3.32 -3.84 -0.74
CA GLU A 39 2.48 -2.73 -1.21
C GLU A 39 1.16 -2.58 -0.42
N GLU A 40 0.66 -3.66 0.17
CA GLU A 40 -0.58 -3.68 0.96
C GLU A 40 -0.41 -2.99 2.33
N MET A 41 0.83 -2.75 2.76
CA MET A 41 1.13 -2.05 4.01
C MET A 41 0.67 -0.59 3.96
N PHE A 42 0.80 0.05 2.80
CA PHE A 42 0.43 1.43 2.58
C PHE A 42 -1.09 1.62 2.62
N TYR A 43 -1.53 2.71 3.24
CA TYR A 43 -2.90 3.18 3.14
C TYR A 43 -3.07 4.15 1.97
N ASP A 44 -2.07 4.99 1.71
CA ASP A 44 -2.08 5.90 0.57
C ASP A 44 -1.71 5.16 -0.72
N HIS A 45 -2.65 5.12 -1.67
CA HIS A 45 -2.46 4.45 -2.94
C HIS A 45 -1.31 5.05 -3.77
N ARG A 46 -1.01 6.33 -3.60
CA ARG A 46 0.13 6.99 -4.25
C ARG A 46 1.43 6.33 -3.80
N ASN A 47 1.61 6.18 -2.50
CA ASN A 47 2.79 5.55 -1.91
C ASN A 47 2.91 4.07 -2.29
N ALA A 48 1.80 3.32 -2.29
CA ALA A 48 1.77 1.94 -2.78
C ALA A 48 2.25 1.84 -4.24
N THR A 49 1.82 2.78 -5.09
CA THR A 49 2.21 2.83 -6.51
C THR A 49 3.71 3.12 -6.68
N VAL A 50 4.25 4.06 -5.91
CA VAL A 50 5.69 4.36 -5.92
C VAL A 50 6.50 3.18 -5.41
N PHE A 51 6.07 2.55 -4.30
CA PHE A 51 6.72 1.36 -3.75
C PHE A 51 6.82 0.23 -4.78
N ARG A 52 5.71 -0.09 -5.46
CA ARG A 52 5.68 -1.12 -6.50
C ARG A 52 6.65 -0.80 -7.65
N CYS A 53 6.71 0.46 -8.08
CA CYS A 53 7.67 0.89 -9.10
C CYS A 53 9.12 0.70 -8.63
N VAL A 54 9.44 1.09 -7.40
CA VAL A 54 10.78 0.92 -6.81
C VAL A 54 11.14 -0.57 -6.71
N ALA A 55 10.22 -1.40 -6.21
CA ALA A 55 10.43 -2.84 -6.10
C ALA A 55 10.74 -3.49 -7.46
N ARG A 56 10.00 -3.11 -8.51
CA ARG A 56 10.25 -3.56 -9.88
C ARG A 56 11.63 -3.15 -10.38
N LEU A 57 11.98 -1.87 -10.23
CA LEU A 57 13.28 -1.35 -10.66
C LEU A 57 14.45 -2.05 -9.96
N VAL A 58 14.34 -2.30 -8.65
CA VAL A 58 15.36 -3.06 -7.90
C VAL A 58 15.44 -4.50 -8.38
N SER A 59 14.30 -5.15 -8.62
CA SER A 59 14.26 -6.51 -9.19
C SER A 59 14.91 -6.58 -10.58
N ASP A 60 14.81 -5.52 -11.37
CA ASP A 60 15.43 -5.41 -12.69
C ASP A 60 16.92 -4.99 -12.62
N GLY A 61 17.49 -4.87 -11.42
CA GLY A 61 18.87 -4.45 -11.19
C GLY A 61 19.14 -2.99 -11.56
N ARG A 62 18.09 -2.16 -11.61
CA ARG A 62 18.19 -0.74 -12.00
C ARG A 62 18.43 0.16 -10.78
N PRO A 63 19.32 1.17 -10.90
CA PRO A 63 19.56 2.12 -9.83
C PRO A 63 18.34 3.00 -9.57
N ILE A 64 18.01 3.19 -8.30
CA ILE A 64 16.90 4.05 -7.87
C ILE A 64 17.37 5.50 -7.77
N SER A 65 16.56 6.40 -8.32
CA SER A 65 16.67 7.84 -8.17
C SER A 65 15.31 8.47 -8.49
N LEU A 66 15.09 9.73 -8.10
CA LEU A 66 13.88 10.47 -8.47
C LEU A 66 13.64 10.46 -9.98
N ILE A 67 14.69 10.62 -10.79
CA ILE A 67 14.59 10.66 -12.25
C ILE A 67 14.20 9.27 -12.79
N THR A 68 14.85 8.22 -12.32
CA THR A 68 14.58 6.84 -12.75
C THR A 68 13.14 6.45 -12.44
N VAL A 69 12.70 6.70 -11.20
CA VAL A 69 11.34 6.34 -10.74
C VAL A 69 10.28 7.16 -11.46
N ARG A 70 10.50 8.47 -11.61
CA ARG A 70 9.60 9.34 -12.39
C ARG A 70 9.45 8.85 -13.83
N GLN A 71 10.57 8.53 -14.49
CA GLN A 71 10.55 8.05 -15.87
C GLN A 71 9.80 6.72 -15.98
N GLN A 72 10.10 5.77 -15.10
CA GLN A 72 9.44 4.47 -15.09
C GLN A 72 7.93 4.60 -14.85
N LEU A 73 7.50 5.44 -13.89
CA LEU A 73 6.09 5.72 -13.66
C LEU A 73 5.41 6.39 -14.85
N ALA A 74 6.11 7.26 -15.58
CA ALA A 74 5.59 7.89 -16.79
C ALA A 74 5.41 6.88 -17.92
N ASP A 75 6.41 6.03 -18.14
CA ASP A 75 6.38 4.97 -19.15
C ASP A 75 5.26 3.95 -18.87
N ASP A 76 5.01 3.65 -17.60
CA ASP A 76 3.92 2.76 -17.16
C ASP A 76 2.55 3.47 -17.10
N GLY A 77 2.46 4.78 -17.41
CA GLY A 77 1.23 5.56 -17.33
C GLY A 77 0.67 5.75 -15.91
N ALA A 78 1.50 5.54 -14.89
CA ALA A 78 1.12 5.54 -13.47
C ALA A 78 1.57 6.79 -12.70
N LEU A 79 2.26 7.74 -13.34
CA LEU A 79 2.81 8.93 -12.69
C LEU A 79 1.74 9.78 -12.00
N GLU A 80 0.60 10.01 -12.64
CA GLU A 80 -0.51 10.77 -12.04
C GLU A 80 -1.14 10.03 -10.85
N SER A 81 -1.30 8.70 -10.96
CA SER A 81 -1.77 7.84 -9.86
C SER A 81 -0.80 7.81 -8.68
N ALA A 82 0.49 8.07 -8.92
CA ALA A 82 1.51 8.25 -7.90
C ALA A 82 1.54 9.66 -7.29
N GLY A 83 0.63 10.56 -7.69
CA GLY A 83 0.58 11.96 -7.22
C GLY A 83 1.50 12.92 -7.98
N GLY A 84 2.06 12.48 -9.11
CA GLY A 84 2.93 13.29 -9.95
C GLY A 84 4.32 13.53 -9.36
N ILE A 85 5.11 14.34 -10.08
CA ILE A 85 6.48 14.67 -9.66
C ILE A 85 6.53 15.40 -8.32
N ALA A 86 5.53 16.24 -8.04
CA ALA A 86 5.45 17.00 -6.80
C ALA A 86 5.35 16.09 -5.57
N HIS A 87 4.59 14.98 -5.66
CA HIS A 87 4.50 14.00 -4.58
C HIS A 87 5.83 13.28 -4.35
N LEU A 88 6.51 12.86 -5.42
CA LEU A 88 7.82 12.21 -5.33
C LEU A 88 8.87 13.13 -4.70
N SER A 89 8.94 14.38 -5.13
CA SER A 89 9.83 15.39 -4.55
C SER A 89 9.51 15.63 -3.09
N ALA A 90 8.24 15.78 -2.71
CA ALA A 90 7.85 15.98 -1.32
C ALA A 90 8.22 14.77 -0.44
N CYS A 91 8.09 13.53 -0.93
CA CYS A 91 8.54 12.35 -0.19
C CYS A 91 10.05 12.38 0.04
N LEU A 92 10.82 12.72 -1.00
CA LEU A 92 12.27 12.82 -0.93
C LEU A 92 12.73 13.91 0.04
N ASP A 93 12.13 15.10 -0.04
CA ASP A 93 12.49 16.26 0.80
C ASP A 93 12.17 16.03 2.28
N ASN A 94 11.14 15.24 2.58
CA ASN A 94 10.77 14.89 3.94
C ASN A 94 11.63 13.76 4.55
N CYS A 95 12.48 13.09 3.76
CA CYS A 95 13.33 12.01 4.26
C CYS A 95 14.59 12.56 4.96
N PRO A 96 14.75 12.38 6.29
CA PRO A 96 15.93 12.87 6.98
C PRO A 96 17.19 12.06 6.63
N SER A 97 17.04 10.74 6.49
CA SER A 97 18.09 9.81 6.10
C SER A 97 17.48 8.50 5.62
N ALA A 98 18.03 7.92 4.55
CA ALA A 98 17.62 6.61 4.07
C ALA A 98 17.85 5.50 5.11
N SER A 99 18.86 5.62 5.98
CA SER A 99 19.16 4.64 7.03
C SER A 99 18.07 4.50 8.10
N LEU A 100 17.14 5.47 8.20
CA LEU A 100 16.02 5.44 9.14
C LEU A 100 14.79 4.69 8.62
N TRP A 101 14.89 4.05 7.43
CA TRP A 101 13.77 3.35 6.79
C TRP A 101 13.01 2.42 7.74
N PHE A 102 13.73 1.68 8.61
CA PHE A 102 13.15 0.68 9.51
C PHE A 102 12.19 1.32 10.53
N HIS A 103 12.54 2.48 11.06
CA HIS A 103 11.70 3.20 12.03
C HIS A 103 10.34 3.58 11.43
N TYR A 104 10.35 4.11 10.21
CA TYR A 104 9.12 4.50 9.52
C TYR A 104 8.32 3.29 9.06
N LEU A 105 8.99 2.22 8.60
CA LEU A 105 8.32 0.97 8.24
C LEU A 105 7.58 0.36 9.42
N GLU A 106 8.17 0.34 10.62
CA GLU A 106 7.52 -0.20 11.81
C GLU A 106 6.22 0.53 12.15
N GLY A 107 6.19 1.86 12.02
CA GLY A 107 4.95 2.62 12.21
C GLY A 107 3.88 2.29 11.16
N ILE A 108 4.28 2.12 9.89
CA ILE A 108 3.36 1.67 8.82
C ILE A 108 2.82 0.27 9.14
N ARG A 109 3.69 -0.66 9.54
CA ARG A 109 3.38 -2.04 9.88
C ARG A 109 2.39 -2.14 11.04
N GLU A 110 2.55 -1.30 12.07
CA GLU A 110 1.59 -1.21 13.19
C GLU A 110 0.19 -0.83 12.68
N LYS A 111 0.09 0.18 11.81
CA LYS A 111 -1.22 0.61 11.26
C LYS A 111 -1.81 -0.40 10.32
N HIS A 112 -1.01 -1.01 9.44
CA HIS A 112 -1.42 -2.07 8.55
C HIS A 112 -2.01 -3.27 9.33
N THR A 113 -1.33 -3.70 10.38
CA THR A 113 -1.78 -4.81 11.24
C THR A 113 -3.14 -4.49 11.88
N ARG A 114 -3.31 -3.28 12.43
CA ARG A 114 -4.57 -2.83 13.02
C ARG A 114 -5.69 -2.75 11.99
N ARG A 115 -5.40 -2.26 10.77
CA ARG A 115 -6.35 -2.21 9.64
C ARG A 115 -6.80 -3.61 9.23
N ARG A 116 -5.87 -4.56 9.11
CA ARG A 116 -6.17 -5.97 8.80
C ARG A 116 -7.01 -6.64 9.89
N LEU A 117 -6.66 -6.45 11.15
CA LEU A 117 -7.44 -6.98 12.27
C LEU A 117 -8.88 -6.45 12.26
N GLY A 118 -9.04 -5.14 12.03
CA GLY A 118 -10.36 -4.52 11.89
C GLY A 118 -11.18 -5.12 10.75
N ALA A 119 -10.56 -5.35 9.59
CA ALA A 119 -11.21 -5.98 8.44
C ALA A 119 -11.64 -7.43 8.73
N VAL A 120 -10.80 -8.22 9.41
CA VAL A 120 -11.14 -9.59 9.83
C VAL A 120 -12.30 -9.59 10.81
N CYS A 121 -12.27 -8.74 11.85
CA CYS A 121 -13.37 -8.61 12.80
C CYS A 121 -14.69 -8.21 12.10
N ALA A 122 -14.63 -7.28 11.15
CA ALA A 122 -15.79 -6.85 10.39
C ALA A 122 -16.35 -7.98 9.51
N ALA A 123 -15.49 -8.77 8.87
CA ALA A 123 -15.89 -9.93 8.08
C ALA A 123 -16.58 -11.00 8.93
N ILE A 124 -16.01 -11.34 10.09
CA ILE A 124 -16.61 -12.29 11.04
C ILE A 124 -17.96 -11.77 11.54
N GLY A 125 -18.06 -10.49 11.88
CA GLY A 125 -19.33 -9.87 12.27
C GLY A 125 -20.38 -9.99 11.17
N ALA A 126 -20.02 -9.70 9.92
CA ALA A 126 -20.93 -9.78 8.78
C ALA A 126 -21.41 -11.22 8.51
N GLU A 127 -20.56 -12.22 8.76
CA GLU A 127 -20.88 -13.64 8.66
C GLU A 127 -21.88 -14.07 9.75
N ILE A 128 -21.64 -13.69 11.02
CA ILE A 128 -22.53 -14.01 12.15
C ILE A 128 -23.94 -13.43 11.95
N TYR A 129 -24.04 -12.18 11.49
CA TYR A 129 -25.32 -11.50 11.31
C TYR A 129 -26.01 -11.83 9.99
N GLY A 130 -25.46 -12.74 9.17
CA GLY A 130 -26.09 -13.18 7.93
C GLY A 130 -26.26 -12.06 6.90
N THR A 131 -25.55 -10.93 7.05
CA THR A 131 -25.44 -9.87 6.04
C THR A 131 -24.54 -10.33 4.91
N THR A 132 -24.83 -11.51 4.35
CA THR A 132 -24.50 -11.77 2.96
C THR A 132 -25.43 -10.86 2.17
N VAL A 133 -24.87 -9.82 1.55
CA VAL A 133 -25.57 -9.16 0.44
C VAL A 133 -25.88 -10.29 -0.53
N SER A 134 -27.16 -10.66 -0.59
CA SER A 134 -27.71 -11.73 -1.39
C SER A 134 -27.50 -11.41 -2.87
N GLY A 135 -26.29 -11.70 -3.35
CA GLY A 135 -25.98 -11.82 -4.77
C GLY A 135 -26.56 -13.14 -5.25
N GLY A 136 -27.85 -13.10 -5.60
CA GLY A 136 -28.63 -14.28 -5.94
C GLY A 136 -28.01 -15.10 -7.08
N ARG A 137 -27.73 -16.38 -6.79
CA ARG A 137 -27.87 -17.46 -7.77
C ARG A 137 -29.12 -18.25 -7.39
N LYS A 138 -30.24 -17.94 -8.05
CA LYS A 138 -31.43 -18.80 -8.04
C LYS A 138 -31.03 -20.14 -8.69
N VAL A 139 -30.84 -21.18 -7.88
CA VAL A 139 -30.79 -22.55 -8.39
C VAL A 139 -32.22 -22.92 -8.79
N ARG A 140 -32.43 -23.14 -10.09
CA ARG A 140 -33.72 -23.55 -10.66
C ARG A 140 -34.14 -24.89 -10.03
N ARG A 141 -35.31 -24.90 -9.38
CA ARG A 141 -36.01 -26.13 -8.99
C ARG A 141 -36.45 -26.85 -10.27
N VAL A 142 -35.90 -28.03 -10.52
CA VAL A 142 -36.45 -28.95 -11.54
C VAL A 142 -37.71 -29.56 -10.93
N ALA A 143 -38.87 -29.22 -11.49
CA ALA A 143 -40.11 -29.93 -11.23
C ALA A 143 -40.05 -31.29 -11.95
N LEU A 144 -40.26 -32.37 -11.21
CA LEU A 144 -40.56 -33.69 -11.77
C LEU A 144 -42.07 -33.84 -11.73
N GLU A 145 -42.67 -33.77 -12.92
CA GLU A 145 -44.06 -34.08 -13.21
C GLU A 145 -44.35 -35.58 -12.97
N LYS A 146 -45.56 -35.86 -12.49
CA LYS A 146 -46.29 -37.11 -12.72
C LYS A 146 -47.65 -36.75 -13.28
#